data_AF-A0A843EIQ6-F1
#
_entry.id   AF-A0A843EIQ6-F1
#
_cell.length_a   1.000
_cell.length_b   1.000
_cell.length_c   1.000
_cell.angle_alpha   90.00
_cell.angle_beta   90.00
_cell.angle_gamma   90.00
#
_symmetry.space_group_name_H-M   'P 1'
#
loop_
_entity.id
_entity.type
_entity.pdbx_description
1 polymer ?
#
loop_
_entity_poly.entity_id
_entity_poly.type
_entity_poly.pdbx_seq_one_letter_code
_entity_poly.pdbx_strand_id
1 'polypeptide(L)' 'MMADNENNDKKEEKIEVCYTCGKEFDMNSDEGAHYHYGKYPMCGYCTNFFGFYPEDLMDKE' A
#
# COMPACT_ATOMS: atom_id res chain seq x y z
N MET A 1 1.86 -36.58 8.38
CA MET A 1 2.49 -35.45 9.11
C MET A 1 2.75 -34.37 8.10
N MET A 2 1.82 -33.43 7.95
CA MET A 2 2.05 -32.25 7.13
C MET A 2 1.48 -31.11 7.96
N ALA A 3 2.37 -30.42 8.65
CA ALA A 3 2.04 -29.22 9.41
C ALA A 3 1.94 -28.09 8.38
N ASP A 4 0.71 -27.70 8.07
CA ASP A 4 0.43 -26.44 7.38
C ASP A 4 0.85 -25.31 8.33
N ASN A 5 2.10 -24.88 8.17
CA ASN A 5 2.62 -23.70 8.84
C ASN A 5 2.12 -22.48 8.06
N GLU A 6 0.84 -22.18 8.20
CA GLU A 6 0.31 -20.84 7.91
C GLU A 6 0.91 -19.89 8.95
N ASN A 7 2.09 -19.33 8.63
CA ASN A 7 2.53 -18.09 9.25
C ASN A 7 1.51 -17.02 8.85
N ASN A 8 0.46 -16.93 9.65
CA ASN A 8 -0.50 -15.86 9.65
C ASN A 8 0.19 -14.64 10.28
N ASP A 9 1.23 -14.12 9.63
CA ASP A 9 1.66 -12.73 9.80
C ASP A 9 0.51 -11.88 9.23
N LYS A 10 -0.61 -11.81 9.96
CA LYS A 10 -1.59 -10.75 9.80
C LYS A 10 -0.83 -9.47 10.06
N LYS A 11 -0.30 -8.88 8.98
CA LYS A 11 0.09 -7.47 9.00
C LYS A 11 -1.12 -6.75 9.57
N GLU A 12 -0.90 -6.05 10.68
CA GLU A 12 -1.95 -5.29 11.35
C GLU A 12 -2.66 -4.44 10.29
N GLU A 13 -3.99 -4.54 10.21
CA GLU A 13 -4.77 -3.75 9.26
C GLU A 13 -4.49 -2.28 9.53
N LYS A 14 -4.02 -1.56 8.50
CA LYS A 14 -3.69 -0.14 8.64
C LYS A 14 -4.60 0.67 7.73
N ILE A 15 -5.80 0.93 8.24
CA ILE A 15 -6.83 1.67 7.51
C ILE A 15 -6.49 3.16 7.51
N GLU A 16 -6.34 3.73 6.32
CA GLU A 16 -6.03 5.14 6.06
C GLU A 16 -7.00 5.69 5.02
N VAL A 17 -7.13 7.03 4.95
CA VAL A 17 -8.00 7.69 3.97
C VAL A 17 -7.15 8.26 2.84
N CYS A 18 -7.39 7.84 1.60
CA CYS A 18 -6.62 8.29 0.44
C CYS A 18 -6.76 9.80 0.26
N TYR A 19 -5.63 10.50 0.21
CA TYR A 19 -5.59 11.95 0.07
C TYR A 19 -6.21 12.43 -1.25
N THR A 20 -6.12 11.63 -2.32
CA THR A 20 -6.62 12.02 -3.64
C THR A 20 -8.09 11.69 -3.87
N CYS A 21 -8.57 10.52 -3.43
CA CYS A 21 -9.94 10.08 -3.71
C CYS A 21 -10.87 10.05 -2.48
N GLY A 22 -10.33 10.23 -1.28
CA GLY A 22 -11.10 10.24 -0.03
C GLY A 22 -11.65 8.87 0.40
N LYS A 23 -11.23 7.77 -0.26
CA LYS A 23 -11.65 6.42 0.11
C LYS A 23 -10.76 5.85 1.20
N GLU A 24 -11.37 5.13 2.13
CA GLU A 24 -10.66 4.29 3.09
C GLU A 24 -10.01 3.10 2.37
N PHE A 25 -8.77 2.79 2.72
CA PHE A 25 -8.02 1.66 2.19
C PHE A 25 -7.05 1.13 3.25
N ASP A 26 -6.66 -0.13 3.13
CA ASP A 26 -5.65 -0.72 4.01
C ASP A 26 -4.26 -0.54 3.41
N MET A 27 -3.44 0.29 4.06
CA MET A 27 -2.06 0.59 3.66
C MET A 27 -1.17 -0.64 3.57
N ASN A 28 -1.44 -1.69 4.36
CA ASN A 28 -0.62 -2.88 4.42
C ASN A 28 -1.07 -3.98 3.45
N SER A 29 -2.31 -3.90 2.96
CA SER A 29 -2.94 -4.90 2.08
C SER A 29 -3.12 -4.40 0.64
N ASP A 30 -3.28 -3.09 0.44
CA ASP A 30 -3.50 -2.48 -0.87
C ASP A 30 -2.18 -2.35 -1.66
N GLU A 31 -2.08 -3.04 -2.80
CA GLU A 31 -0.86 -3.09 -3.61
C GLU A 31 -0.57 -1.74 -4.27
N GLY A 32 0.56 -1.12 -3.92
CA GLY A 32 0.94 0.22 -4.38
C GLY A 32 0.45 1.34 -3.47
N ALA A 33 -0.21 1.00 -2.36
CA ALA A 33 -0.43 1.92 -1.27
C ALA A 33 0.91 2.39 -0.67
N HIS A 34 1.05 3.70 -0.51
CA HIS A 34 2.22 4.29 0.13
C HIS A 34 1.88 5.71 0.60
N TYR A 35 2.81 6.32 1.34
CA TYR A 35 2.74 7.74 1.67
C TYR A 35 3.54 8.56 0.68
N HIS A 36 2.86 9.36 -0.14
CA HIS A 36 3.51 10.35 -0.98
C HIS A 36 4.13 11.44 -0.08
N TYR A 37 5.41 11.74 -0.29
CA TYR A 37 6.24 12.58 0.59
C TYR A 37 6.25 12.18 2.08
N GLY A 38 5.95 10.92 2.39
CA GLY A 38 5.87 10.42 3.77
C GLY A 38 4.72 11.01 4.61
N LYS A 39 3.77 11.73 3.98
CA LYS A 39 2.67 12.43 4.69
C LYS A 39 1.29 12.18 4.09
N TYR A 40 1.20 11.94 2.79
CA TYR A 40 -0.06 11.85 2.08
C TYR A 40 -0.37 10.39 1.73
N PRO A 41 -1.26 9.71 2.47
CA PRO A 41 -1.64 8.34 2.17
C PRO A 41 -2.30 8.26 0.78
N MET A 42 -1.76 7.40 -0.07
CA MET A 42 -2.24 7.14 -1.42
C MET A 42 -2.63 5.67 -1.54
N CYS A 43 -3.85 5.38 -1.99
CA CYS A 43 -4.23 4.02 -2.33
C CYS A 43 -3.58 3.59 -3.65
N GLY A 44 -3.40 2.29 -3.86
CA GLY A 44 -2.78 1.74 -5.06
C GLY A 44 -3.47 2.14 -6.36
N TYR A 45 -4.80 2.30 -6.34
CA TYR A 45 -5.54 2.82 -7.50
C TYR A 45 -5.09 4.24 -7.87
N CYS A 46 -5.02 5.16 -6.91
CA CYS A 46 -4.62 6.54 -7.18
C CYS A 46 -3.14 6.63 -7.52
N THR A 47 -2.29 5.84 -6.86
CA THR A 47 -0.87 5.72 -7.21
C THR A 47 -0.69 5.37 -8.68
N ASN A 48 -1.36 4.31 -9.15
CA ASN A 48 -1.27 3.86 -10.54
C ASN A 48 -1.92 4.82 -11.54
N PHE A 49 -3.05 5.43 -11.17
CA PHE A 49 -3.79 6.32 -12.07
C PHE A 49 -3.06 7.64 -12.31
N PHE A 50 -2.48 8.23 -11.26
CA PHE A 50 -1.81 9.53 -11.33
C PHE A 50 -0.29 9.43 -11.54
N GLY A 51 0.28 8.21 -11.46
CA GLY A 51 1.71 7.99 -11.63
C GLY A 51 2.56 8.42 -10.43
N PHE A 52 1.98 8.48 -9.23
CA PHE A 52 2.68 8.81 -7.99
C PHE A 52 3.44 7.59 -7.44
N TYR A 53 4.25 6.93 -8.26
CA TYR A 53 5.00 5.76 -7.80
C TYR A 53 5.97 6.16 -6.69
N PRO A 54 6.17 5.32 -5.66
CA PRO A 54 7.17 5.56 -4.64
C PRO A 54 8.57 5.63 -5.29
N GLU A 55 9.43 6.50 -4.76
CA GLU A 55 10.78 6.75 -5.30
C GLU A 55 11.59 5.45 -5.42
N ASP A 56 11.38 4.49 -4.50
CA ASP A 56 12.04 3.17 -4.51
C ASP A 56 11.74 2.30 -5.75
N LEU A 57 10.71 2.64 -6.54
CA LEU A 57 10.36 1.93 -7.78
C LEU A 57 10.93 2.62 -9.04
N MET A 58 11.50 3.82 -8.94
CA MET A 58 12.03 4.55 -10.10
C MET A 58 13.48 4.15 -10.47
N ASP A 59 14.23 3.51 -9.56
CA ASP A 59 15.65 3.19 -9.74
C ASP A 59 15.97 1.78 -10.29
N LYS A 60 15.04 1.12 -10.99
CA LYS A 60 15.36 -0.13 -11.72
C LYS A 60 15.54 0.15 -13.21
N GLU A 61 16.70 0.70 -13.56
CA GLU A 61 17.30 0.64 -14.91
C GLU A 61 17.96 -0.72 -15.18
#